data_AF-A0A832CJ44-F1
#
_entry.id   AF-A0A832CJ44-F1
#
_cell.length_a   1.000
_cell.length_b   1.000
_cell.length_c   1.000
_cell.angle_alpha   90.00
_cell.angle_beta   90.00
_cell.angle_gamma   90.00
#
_symmetry.space_group_name_H-M   'P 1'
#
loop_
_entity.id
_entity.type
_entity.pdbx_description
1 polymer ?
#
loop_
_entity_poly.entity_id
_entity_poly.type
_entity_poly.pdbx_seq_one_letter_code
_entity_poly.pdbx_strand_id
1 'polypeptide(L)'
;MSLEILGPKPFERDESGRLKSPIGTIFPRYNVLVTVPGIHASQRHIFISHLNQKRISLGLSPLNYEEEIRIASEAVDLVFEGDVILIRPDPDRMDLAFEADELLQQIVSKRRIKFLMARNEKVKTAIKQRGECWRISALPQSKEGMKNLILNSLVAIGSRPIYYYNRHSGTRYLTYSKFASLESLPPEELLFHLHEIAVHAHRVNRFGNPEVAFFGVQNNDFGPADFAPFLEERSWNPDELRNIYQRLKSKF
;
A
#
# COMPACT_ATOMS: atom_id res chain seq x y z
N MET A 1 5.99 21.36 16.56
CA MET A 1 6.91 20.21 16.36
C MET A 1 7.00 19.96 14.87
N SER A 2 8.19 19.67 14.34
CA SER A 2 8.38 19.35 12.91
C SER A 2 8.02 17.89 12.63
N LEU A 3 7.36 17.63 11.50
CA LEU A 3 7.08 16.29 11.00
C LEU A 3 8.37 15.47 10.82
N GLU A 4 8.51 14.37 11.56
CA GLU A 4 9.57 13.39 11.40
C GLU A 4 9.26 12.45 10.22
N ILE A 5 10.27 12.09 9.42
CA ILE A 5 10.11 11.20 8.26
C ILE A 5 10.98 9.96 8.44
N LEU A 6 10.35 8.79 8.49
CA LEU A 6 11.02 7.49 8.52
C LEU A 6 11.03 6.87 7.11
N GLY A 7 12.14 7.05 6.39
CA GLY A 7 12.32 6.58 5.02
C GLY A 7 12.71 7.70 4.04
N PRO A 8 12.69 7.43 2.72
CA PRO A 8 12.95 8.42 1.69
C PRO A 8 12.01 9.64 1.79
N LYS A 9 12.44 10.80 1.31
CA LYS A 9 11.57 11.98 1.30
C LYS A 9 10.39 11.76 0.34
N PRO A 10 9.20 12.34 0.61
CA PRO A 10 8.11 12.33 -0.36
C PRO A 10 8.56 12.86 -1.72
N PHE A 11 8.17 12.16 -2.78
CA PHE A 11 8.53 12.44 -4.18
C PHE A 11 9.99 12.18 -4.58
N GLU A 12 10.82 11.65 -3.67
CA GLU A 12 12.16 11.23 -4.03
C GLU A 12 12.10 10.09 -5.06
N ARG A 13 12.96 10.16 -6.08
CA ARG A 13 12.99 9.20 -7.19
C ARG A 13 14.28 8.39 -7.21
N ASP A 14 14.17 7.16 -7.67
CA ASP A 14 15.32 6.31 -7.96
C ASP A 14 15.99 6.68 -9.30
N GLU A 15 17.06 5.98 -9.64
CA GLU A 15 17.83 6.19 -10.88
C GLU A 15 17.00 5.94 -12.15
N SER A 16 15.91 5.16 -12.05
CA SER A 16 14.97 4.91 -13.15
C SER A 16 13.89 6.00 -13.28
N GLY A 17 13.92 7.01 -12.41
CA GLY A 17 12.94 8.09 -12.36
C GLY A 17 11.62 7.70 -11.69
N ARG A 18 11.54 6.53 -11.04
CA ARG A 18 10.35 6.09 -10.29
C ARG A 18 10.39 6.59 -8.86
N LEU A 19 9.22 6.78 -8.25
CA LEU A 19 9.14 7.13 -6.84
C LEU A 19 9.77 6.03 -5.99
N LYS A 20 10.70 6.39 -5.10
CA LYS A 20 11.32 5.43 -4.17
C LYS A 20 10.27 4.77 -3.28
N SER A 21 9.26 5.53 -2.86
CA SER A 21 8.06 4.99 -2.25
C SER A 21 6.81 5.63 -2.87
N PRO A 22 5.89 4.84 -3.46
CA PRO A 22 4.63 5.35 -4.01
C PRO A 22 3.55 5.56 -2.94
N ILE A 23 3.78 5.14 -1.70
CA ILE A 23 2.84 5.25 -0.59
C ILE A 23 3.53 5.77 0.67
N GLY A 24 2.73 6.33 1.57
CA GLY A 24 3.16 6.71 2.91
C GLY A 24 2.08 6.40 3.94
N THR A 25 2.47 6.36 5.22
CA THR A 25 1.54 6.21 6.33
C THR A 25 1.92 7.24 7.37
N ILE A 26 1.02 8.18 7.65
CA ILE A 26 1.25 9.25 8.63
C ILE A 26 0.54 8.90 9.95
N PHE A 27 1.19 9.21 11.06
CA PHE A 27 0.71 9.00 12.42
C PHE A 27 0.51 10.37 13.06
N PRO A 28 -0.68 10.99 12.94
CA PRO A 28 -0.86 12.39 13.28
C PRO A 28 -0.48 12.73 14.72
N ARG A 29 -0.91 11.89 15.66
CA ARG A 29 -0.61 12.04 17.10
C ARG A 29 0.87 11.98 17.46
N TYR A 30 1.70 11.42 16.58
CA TYR A 30 3.13 11.26 16.79
C TYR A 30 3.97 12.21 15.94
N ASN A 31 3.35 12.99 15.04
CA ASN A 31 4.07 13.83 14.07
C ASN A 31 5.11 13.03 13.26
N VAL A 32 4.75 11.80 12.86
CA VAL A 32 5.64 10.90 12.10
C VAL A 32 5.00 10.49 10.79
N LEU A 33 5.75 10.58 9.70
CA LEU A 33 5.43 10.06 8.39
C LEU A 33 6.37 8.91 8.04
N VAL A 34 5.84 7.73 7.76
CA VAL A 34 6.61 6.59 7.26
C VAL A 34 6.48 6.49 5.74
N THR A 35 7.61 6.43 5.06
CA THR A 35 7.74 6.37 3.60
C THR A 35 8.64 5.22 3.16
N VAL A 36 8.91 4.25 4.03
CA VAL A 36 9.67 3.04 3.67
C VAL A 36 8.89 2.23 2.61
N PRO A 37 9.55 1.76 1.53
CA PRO A 37 8.90 0.96 0.49
C PRO A 37 8.18 -0.28 1.04
N GLY A 38 7.09 -0.70 0.38
CA GLY A 38 6.30 -1.86 0.77
C GLY A 38 4.79 -1.57 0.77
N ILE A 39 4.10 -1.99 1.84
CA ILE A 39 2.65 -1.80 2.01
C ILE A 39 2.35 -0.99 3.27
N HIS A 40 1.16 -0.40 3.37
CA HIS A 40 0.80 0.39 4.55
C HIS A 40 0.84 -0.42 5.87
N ALA A 41 0.59 -1.73 5.81
CA ALA A 41 0.72 -2.61 6.97
C ALA A 41 2.19 -2.73 7.43
N SER A 42 3.16 -2.87 6.52
CA SER A 42 4.58 -2.91 6.89
C SER A 42 5.06 -1.56 7.42
N GLN A 43 4.58 -0.45 6.87
CA GLN A 43 4.88 0.89 7.37
C GLN A 43 4.38 1.11 8.81
N ARG A 44 3.21 0.56 9.18
CA ARG A 44 2.73 0.55 10.57
C ARG A 44 3.64 -0.24 11.49
N HIS A 45 4.04 -1.44 11.07
CA HIS A 45 4.95 -2.26 11.85
C HIS A 45 6.28 -1.53 12.07
N ILE A 46 6.86 -0.92 11.03
CA ILE A 46 8.09 -0.13 11.12
C ILE A 46 7.96 1.00 12.14
N PHE A 47 6.85 1.75 12.14
CA PHE A 47 6.64 2.80 13.11
C PHE A 47 6.52 2.27 14.54
N ILE A 48 5.76 1.18 14.74
CA ILE A 48 5.61 0.54 16.04
C ILE A 48 6.96 0.04 16.58
N SER A 49 7.77 -0.61 15.74
CA SER A 49 9.13 -1.03 16.10
C SER A 49 10.01 0.15 16.48
N HIS A 50 9.97 1.24 15.70
CA HIS A 50 10.71 2.46 16.01
C HIS A 50 10.27 3.07 17.36
N LEU A 51 8.96 3.13 17.63
CA LEU A 51 8.42 3.64 18.88
C LEU A 51 8.80 2.76 20.07
N ASN A 52 8.78 1.43 19.91
CA ASN A 52 9.22 0.49 20.93
C ASN A 52 10.71 0.63 21.24
N GLN A 53 11.57 0.78 20.22
CA GLN A 53 12.98 1.07 20.42
C GLN A 53 13.20 2.37 21.22
N LYS A 54 12.45 3.42 20.88
CA LYS A 54 12.50 4.70 21.61
C LYS A 54 12.07 4.55 23.07
N ARG A 55 10.99 3.81 23.32
CA ARG A 55 10.50 3.51 24.68
C ARG A 55 11.54 2.75 25.51
N ILE A 56 12.14 1.71 24.93
CA ILE A 56 13.21 0.94 25.58
C ILE A 56 14.40 1.83 25.92
N SER A 57 14.82 2.72 25.00
CA SER A 57 15.93 3.65 25.27
C SER A 57 15.64 4.64 26.41
N LEU A 58 14.37 4.86 26.72
CA LEU A 58 13.90 5.69 27.83
C LEU A 58 13.56 4.87 29.10
N GLY A 59 13.87 3.57 29.11
CA GLY A 59 13.56 2.68 30.23
C GLY A 59 12.06 2.35 30.38
N LEU A 60 11.25 2.62 29.37
CA LEU A 60 9.83 2.28 29.35
C LEU A 60 9.61 0.90 28.74
N SER A 61 8.61 0.16 29.24
CA SER A 61 8.17 -1.08 28.60
C SER A 61 7.74 -0.85 27.15
N PRO A 62 7.94 -1.80 26.24
CA PRO A 62 7.33 -1.78 24.91
C PRO A 62 5.81 -1.60 24.99
N LEU A 63 5.22 -1.16 23.89
CA LEU A 63 3.78 -1.12 23.73
C LEU A 63 3.20 -2.51 23.89
N ASN A 64 2.03 -2.59 24.51
CA ASN A 64 1.23 -3.81 24.48
C ASN A 64 0.42 -3.89 23.18
N TYR A 65 -0.18 -5.06 22.94
CA TYR A 65 -0.95 -5.33 21.72
C TYR A 65 -2.12 -4.36 21.47
N GLU A 66 -2.84 -3.95 22.52
CA GLU A 66 -3.97 -3.01 22.38
C GLU A 66 -3.48 -1.61 21.99
N GLU A 67 -2.34 -1.18 22.54
CA GLU A 67 -1.72 0.09 22.18
C GLU A 67 -1.23 0.08 20.73
N GLU A 68 -0.63 -1.03 20.28
CA GLU A 68 -0.22 -1.21 18.88
C GLU A 68 -1.41 -1.12 17.91
N ILE A 69 -2.52 -1.80 18.22
CA ILE A 69 -3.76 -1.72 17.43
C ILE A 69 -4.29 -0.28 17.38
N ARG A 70 -4.33 0.40 18.53
CA ARG A 70 -4.82 1.79 18.60
C ARG A 70 -3.98 2.70 17.71
N ILE A 71 -2.66 2.63 17.81
CA ILE A 71 -1.74 3.43 16.99
C ILE A 71 -1.91 3.11 15.50
N ALA A 72 -2.02 1.82 15.16
CA ALA A 72 -2.23 1.38 13.79
C ALA A 72 -3.57 1.88 13.20
N SER A 73 -4.64 1.91 13.99
CA SER A 73 -5.97 2.35 13.54
C SER A 73 -6.04 3.86 13.34
N GLU A 74 -5.30 4.64 14.15
CA GLU A 74 -5.21 6.10 14.09
C GLU A 74 -4.28 6.64 12.98
N ALA A 75 -3.55 5.77 12.30
CA ALA A 75 -2.72 6.14 11.17
C ALA A 75 -3.56 6.51 9.93
N VAL A 76 -3.04 7.36 9.05
CA VAL A 76 -3.68 7.74 7.78
C VAL A 76 -2.82 7.27 6.61
N ASP A 77 -3.44 6.53 5.69
CA ASP A 77 -2.78 6.02 4.49
C ASP A 77 -2.68 7.14 3.44
N LEU A 78 -1.53 7.26 2.79
CA LEU A 78 -1.21 8.25 1.76
C LEU A 78 -0.76 7.57 0.47
N VAL A 79 -1.13 8.14 -0.68
CA VAL A 79 -0.60 7.74 -1.99
C VAL A 79 0.11 8.93 -2.61
N PHE A 80 1.31 8.70 -3.15
CA PHE A 80 2.07 9.72 -3.86
C PHE A 80 1.88 9.51 -5.37
N GLU A 81 1.40 10.55 -6.06
CA GLU A 81 1.18 10.52 -7.50
C GLU A 81 1.77 11.77 -8.13
N GLY A 82 2.79 11.60 -8.97
CA GLY A 82 3.52 12.73 -9.54
C GLY A 82 4.17 13.55 -8.44
N ASP A 83 3.64 14.74 -8.21
CA ASP A 83 4.03 15.69 -7.18
C ASP A 83 2.91 15.94 -6.15
N VAL A 84 1.84 15.14 -6.14
CA VAL A 84 0.68 15.29 -5.25
C VAL A 84 0.64 14.17 -4.20
N ILE A 85 0.28 14.54 -2.97
CA ILE A 85 -0.08 13.62 -1.89
C ILE A 85 -1.59 13.43 -1.89
N LEU A 86 -2.03 12.19 -1.96
CA LEU A 86 -3.44 11.79 -1.91
C LEU A 86 -3.70 11.13 -0.55
N ILE A 87 -4.43 11.82 0.33
CA ILE A 87 -4.90 11.29 1.60
C ILE A 87 -6.01 10.28 1.31
N ARG A 88 -5.91 9.07 1.87
CA ARG A 88 -6.98 8.05 1.89
C ARG A 88 -7.79 8.21 3.17
N PRO A 89 -8.95 8.87 3.13
CA PRO A 89 -9.69 9.16 4.35
C PRO A 89 -10.41 7.91 4.85
N ASP A 90 -10.53 7.81 6.17
CA ASP A 90 -11.51 6.93 6.79
C ASP A 90 -12.83 7.72 6.93
N PRO A 91 -13.93 7.31 6.27
CA PRO A 91 -15.20 8.05 6.31
C PRO A 91 -15.75 8.29 7.71
N ASP A 92 -15.40 7.44 8.68
CA ASP A 92 -15.86 7.53 10.07
C ASP A 92 -14.84 8.25 10.97
N ARG A 93 -13.64 8.56 10.46
CA ARG A 93 -12.56 9.25 11.16
C ARG A 93 -11.93 10.36 10.31
N MET A 94 -12.78 11.25 9.79
CA MET A 94 -12.34 12.41 9.01
C MET A 94 -11.47 13.39 9.80
N ASP A 95 -11.57 13.39 11.14
CA ASP A 95 -10.67 14.10 12.04
C ASP A 95 -9.20 13.77 11.73
N LEU A 96 -8.86 12.48 11.64
CA LEU A 96 -7.51 12.03 11.35
C LEU A 96 -7.02 12.48 9.97
N ALA A 97 -7.90 12.44 8.97
CA ALA A 97 -7.56 12.89 7.61
C ALA A 97 -7.22 14.39 7.58
N PHE A 98 -7.89 15.19 8.41
CA PHE A 98 -7.63 16.62 8.51
C PHE A 98 -6.39 16.95 9.35
N GLU A 99 -6.15 16.23 10.44
CA GLU A 99 -4.89 16.34 11.18
C GLU A 99 -3.68 15.96 10.31
N ALA A 100 -3.81 14.87 9.54
CA ALA A 100 -2.80 14.47 8.56
C ALA A 100 -2.53 15.56 7.52
N ASP A 101 -3.57 16.19 6.99
CA ASP A 101 -3.46 17.32 6.06
C ASP A 101 -2.64 18.48 6.65
N GLU A 102 -2.95 18.89 7.87
CA GLU A 102 -2.25 19.99 8.55
C GLU A 102 -0.76 19.68 8.77
N LEU A 103 -0.43 18.44 9.12
CA LEU A 103 0.96 18.00 9.26
C LEU A 103 1.71 17.97 7.92
N LEU A 104 1.06 17.47 6.87
CA LEU A 104 1.67 17.40 5.54
C LEU A 104 1.96 18.80 4.97
N GLN A 105 1.21 19.83 5.36
CA GLN A 105 1.47 21.21 4.97
C GLN A 105 2.81 21.76 5.46
N GLN A 106 3.45 21.11 6.44
CA GLN A 106 4.80 21.47 6.89
C GLN A 106 5.89 21.12 5.86
N ILE A 107 5.61 20.17 4.95
CA ILE A 107 6.60 19.66 3.98
C ILE A 107 6.21 19.92 2.52
N VAL A 108 4.93 20.19 2.24
CA VAL A 108 4.45 20.49 0.89
C VAL A 108 3.36 21.56 0.91
N SER A 109 3.17 22.27 -0.20
CA SER A 109 2.05 23.20 -0.33
C SER A 109 0.70 22.47 -0.18
N LYS A 110 -0.26 23.09 0.51
CA LYS A 110 -1.65 22.62 0.59
C LYS A 110 -2.28 22.30 -0.77
N ARG A 111 -1.85 23.00 -1.84
CA ARG A 111 -2.31 22.75 -3.22
C ARG A 111 -1.91 21.37 -3.77
N ARG A 112 -0.85 20.78 -3.20
CA ARG A 112 -0.31 19.46 -3.54
C ARG A 112 -0.85 18.36 -2.62
N ILE A 113 -1.80 18.66 -1.74
CA ILE A 113 -2.44 17.67 -0.87
C ILE A 113 -3.92 17.59 -1.23
N LYS A 114 -4.36 16.40 -1.65
CA LYS A 114 -5.73 16.12 -2.07
C LYS A 114 -6.30 14.93 -1.30
N PHE A 115 -7.62 14.80 -1.32
CA PHE A 115 -8.33 13.68 -0.69
C PHE A 115 -8.85 12.71 -1.75
N LEU A 116 -8.69 11.40 -1.52
CA LEU A 116 -9.33 10.34 -2.29
C LEU A 116 -10.79 10.12 -1.84
N MET A 117 -11.43 9.12 -2.44
CA MET A 117 -12.77 8.65 -2.07
C MET A 117 -13.87 9.70 -2.29
N ALA A 118 -13.76 10.46 -3.39
CA ALA A 118 -14.73 11.47 -3.85
C ALA A 118 -16.21 10.99 -3.88
N ARG A 119 -16.42 9.68 -4.00
CA ARG A 119 -17.73 9.04 -4.09
C ARG A 119 -18.34 8.67 -2.74
N ASN A 120 -17.59 8.76 -1.64
CA ASN A 120 -18.13 8.53 -0.31
C ASN A 120 -18.79 9.83 0.21
N GLU A 121 -20.09 9.78 0.51
CA GLU A 121 -20.85 10.97 0.88
C GLU A 121 -20.42 11.58 2.22
N LYS A 122 -19.93 10.79 3.19
CA LYS A 122 -19.39 11.32 4.46
C LYS A 122 -18.12 12.13 4.20
N VAL A 123 -17.19 11.56 3.43
CA VAL A 123 -15.94 12.24 3.03
C VAL A 123 -16.24 13.53 2.28
N LYS A 124 -17.12 13.46 1.27
CA LYS A 124 -17.53 14.61 0.46
C LYS A 124 -18.18 15.71 1.30
N THR A 125 -19.08 15.34 2.21
CA THR A 125 -19.77 16.28 3.10
C THR A 125 -18.78 16.98 4.03
N ALA A 126 -17.87 16.23 4.66
CA ALA A 126 -16.85 16.81 5.54
C ALA A 126 -15.92 17.78 4.79
N ILE A 127 -15.47 17.44 3.58
CA ILE A 127 -14.64 18.33 2.76
C ILE A 127 -15.44 19.57 2.30
N LYS A 128 -16.72 19.40 1.94
CA LYS A 128 -17.60 20.51 1.54
C LYS A 128 -17.81 21.51 2.67
N GLN A 129 -17.99 21.03 3.90
CA GLN A 129 -18.15 21.89 5.09
C GLN A 129 -16.91 22.77 5.35
N ARG A 130 -15.72 22.33 4.94
CA ARG A 130 -14.49 23.14 5.00
C ARG A 130 -14.31 24.10 3.82
N GLY A 131 -15.20 24.07 2.81
CA GLY A 131 -15.03 24.83 1.57
C GLY A 131 -13.91 24.30 0.67
N GLU A 132 -13.52 23.03 0.83
CA GLU A 132 -12.32 22.47 0.22
C GLU A 132 -12.59 21.48 -0.93
N CYS A 133 -13.76 21.58 -1.59
CA CYS A 133 -14.13 20.67 -2.69
C CYS A 133 -13.09 20.61 -3.83
N TRP A 134 -12.32 21.67 -4.04
CA TRP A 134 -11.23 21.74 -5.03
C TRP A 134 -10.08 20.76 -4.73
N ARG A 135 -10.03 20.20 -3.52
CA ARG A 135 -9.02 19.23 -3.06
C ARG A 135 -9.44 17.79 -3.25
N ILE A 136 -10.65 17.53 -3.76
CA ILE A 136 -11.08 16.18 -4.08
C ILE A 136 -10.35 15.72 -5.34
N SER A 137 -9.65 14.59 -5.27
CA SER A 137 -8.91 14.06 -6.42
C SER A 137 -9.86 13.62 -7.52
N ALA A 138 -9.71 14.20 -8.71
CA ALA A 138 -10.48 13.84 -9.89
C ALA A 138 -9.91 12.58 -10.54
N LEU A 139 -10.80 11.76 -11.13
CA LEU A 139 -10.37 10.70 -12.02
C LEU A 139 -9.96 11.30 -13.38
N PRO A 140 -8.93 10.75 -14.05
CA PRO A 140 -8.58 11.20 -15.38
C PRO A 140 -9.76 10.98 -16.34
N GLN A 141 -10.05 12.00 -17.15
CA GLN A 141 -11.13 11.96 -18.14
C GLN A 141 -10.61 11.75 -19.57
N SER A 142 -9.33 12.02 -19.83
CA SER A 142 -8.70 11.75 -21.13
C SER A 142 -8.19 10.32 -21.21
N LYS A 143 -8.10 9.80 -22.44
CA LYS A 143 -7.55 8.47 -22.73
C LYS A 143 -6.09 8.37 -22.26
N GLU A 144 -5.31 9.41 -22.50
CA GLU A 144 -3.91 9.53 -22.08
C GLU A 144 -3.80 9.53 -20.56
N GLY A 145 -4.67 10.27 -19.87
CA GLY A 145 -4.72 10.30 -18.41
C GLY A 145 -5.08 8.94 -17.82
N MET A 146 -6.04 8.22 -18.42
CA MET A 146 -6.39 6.86 -17.99
C MET A 146 -5.25 5.87 -18.18
N LYS A 147 -4.55 5.93 -19.33
CA LYS A 147 -3.34 5.12 -19.58
C LYS A 147 -2.26 5.39 -18.54
N ASN A 148 -1.97 6.67 -18.27
CA ASN A 148 -0.96 7.06 -17.30
C ASN A 148 -1.33 6.59 -15.89
N LEU A 149 -2.61 6.68 -15.50
CA LEU A 149 -3.07 6.15 -14.22
C LEU A 149 -2.81 4.65 -14.10
N ILE A 150 -3.12 3.86 -15.12
CA ILE A 150 -2.88 2.41 -15.12
C ILE A 150 -1.38 2.10 -15.02
N LEU A 151 -0.55 2.79 -15.80
CA LEU A 151 0.90 2.58 -15.79
C LEU A 151 1.51 2.94 -14.43
N ASN A 152 1.08 4.05 -13.83
CA ASN A 152 1.56 4.50 -12.52
C ASN A 152 1.01 3.67 -11.35
N SER A 153 -0.06 2.90 -11.57
CA SER A 153 -0.56 1.93 -10.60
C SER A 153 0.32 0.68 -10.49
N LEU A 154 1.26 0.44 -11.42
CA LEU A 154 2.13 -0.73 -11.34
C LEU A 154 3.18 -0.58 -10.23
N VAL A 155 3.06 -1.40 -9.19
CA VAL A 155 3.89 -1.33 -7.97
C VAL A 155 4.47 -2.70 -7.59
N ALA A 156 5.56 -2.65 -6.83
CA ALA A 156 6.12 -3.80 -6.13
C ALA A 156 5.60 -3.85 -4.68
N ILE A 157 5.63 -5.05 -4.08
CA ILE A 157 5.54 -5.18 -2.62
C ILE A 157 6.94 -5.38 -2.06
N GLY A 158 7.66 -6.39 -2.55
CA GLY A 158 9.08 -6.61 -2.31
C GLY A 158 9.91 -6.20 -3.52
N SER A 159 10.18 -7.13 -4.44
CA SER A 159 11.18 -6.95 -5.50
C SER A 159 10.62 -6.32 -6.78
N ARG A 160 9.96 -7.11 -7.64
CA ARG A 160 9.53 -6.69 -8.97
C ARG A 160 8.11 -6.09 -8.94
N PRO A 161 7.85 -5.06 -9.77
CA PRO A 161 6.53 -4.45 -9.85
C PRO A 161 5.58 -5.29 -10.71
N ILE A 162 4.81 -6.17 -10.06
CA ILE A 162 3.89 -7.11 -10.71
C ILE A 162 2.41 -6.83 -10.42
N TYR A 163 2.10 -5.88 -9.55
CA TYR A 163 0.73 -5.60 -9.14
C TYR A 163 0.25 -4.22 -9.58
N TYR A 164 -1.02 -4.12 -9.94
CA TYR A 164 -1.69 -2.84 -10.15
C TYR A 164 -2.41 -2.41 -8.87
N TYR A 165 -1.94 -1.36 -8.24
CA TYR A 165 -2.51 -0.82 -7.01
C TYR A 165 -3.77 0.00 -7.28
N ASN A 166 -4.90 -0.45 -6.71
CA ASN A 166 -6.13 0.32 -6.64
C ASN A 166 -6.10 1.24 -5.41
N ARG A 167 -5.78 2.51 -5.62
CA ARG A 167 -5.71 3.53 -4.56
C ARG A 167 -7.01 3.77 -3.78
N HIS A 168 -8.16 3.32 -4.29
CA HIS A 168 -9.44 3.45 -3.58
C HIS A 168 -9.59 2.35 -2.53
N SER A 169 -9.59 1.08 -2.96
CA SER A 169 -9.74 -0.05 -2.03
C SER A 169 -8.46 -0.35 -1.25
N GLY A 170 -7.30 0.00 -1.79
CA GLY A 170 -5.99 -0.40 -1.28
C GLY A 170 -5.56 -1.80 -1.74
N THR A 171 -6.32 -2.43 -2.62
CA THR A 171 -6.03 -3.77 -3.16
C THR A 171 -4.98 -3.70 -4.27
N ARG A 172 -4.04 -4.64 -4.28
CA ARG A 172 -3.09 -4.86 -5.36
C ARG A 172 -3.58 -5.98 -6.26
N TYR A 173 -3.90 -5.64 -7.51
CA TYR A 173 -4.37 -6.61 -8.49
C TYR A 173 -3.21 -7.24 -9.23
N LEU A 174 -3.07 -8.56 -9.12
CA LEU A 174 -2.23 -9.35 -10.01
C LEU A 174 -3.03 -9.67 -11.28
N THR A 175 -2.42 -9.48 -12.44
CA THR A 175 -3.03 -9.86 -13.74
C THR A 175 -2.36 -11.11 -14.27
N TYR A 176 -3.08 -11.88 -15.09
CA TYR A 176 -2.52 -13.05 -15.78
C TYR A 176 -1.19 -12.74 -16.48
N SER A 177 -1.16 -11.66 -17.28
CA SER A 177 0.05 -11.27 -18.02
C SER A 177 1.26 -11.02 -17.11
N LYS A 178 1.06 -10.37 -15.94
CA LYS A 178 2.13 -10.16 -14.97
C LYS A 178 2.54 -11.45 -14.27
N PHE A 179 1.58 -12.30 -13.92
CA PHE A 179 1.88 -13.60 -13.32
C PHE A 179 2.64 -14.51 -14.28
N ALA A 180 2.21 -14.60 -15.55
CA ALA A 180 2.86 -15.38 -16.60
C ALA A 180 4.30 -14.91 -16.89
N SER A 181 4.59 -13.61 -16.70
CA SER A 181 5.95 -13.09 -16.90
C SER A 181 6.98 -13.65 -15.90
N LEU A 182 6.53 -14.20 -14.75
CA LEU A 182 7.39 -14.82 -13.74
C LEU A 182 8.05 -16.12 -14.22
N GLU A 183 7.54 -16.73 -15.29
CA GLU A 183 8.07 -17.97 -15.88
C GLU A 183 9.57 -17.87 -16.21
N SER A 184 10.00 -16.69 -16.66
CA SER A 184 11.36 -16.41 -17.08
C SER A 184 12.37 -16.23 -15.92
N LEU A 185 11.89 -16.15 -14.67
CA LEU A 185 12.74 -15.88 -13.52
C LEU A 185 13.54 -17.12 -13.11
N PRO A 186 14.74 -16.98 -12.51
CA PRO A 186 15.43 -18.08 -11.83
C PRO A 186 14.57 -18.73 -10.73
N PRO A 187 14.80 -20.00 -10.35
CA PRO A 187 13.98 -20.70 -9.36
C PRO A 187 13.85 -19.96 -8.02
N GLU A 188 14.93 -19.37 -7.52
CA GLU A 188 14.94 -18.63 -6.25
C GLU A 188 14.05 -17.37 -6.32
N GLU A 189 14.16 -16.60 -7.39
CA GLU A 189 13.31 -15.41 -7.61
C GLU A 189 11.84 -15.79 -7.84
N LEU A 190 11.57 -16.88 -8.56
CA LEU A 190 10.22 -17.38 -8.75
C LEU A 190 9.61 -17.78 -7.40
N LEU A 191 10.34 -18.55 -6.59
CA LEU A 191 9.88 -18.97 -5.27
C LEU A 191 9.60 -17.75 -4.38
N PHE A 192 10.48 -16.76 -4.38
CA PHE A 192 10.27 -15.51 -3.65
C PHE A 192 8.93 -14.85 -4.03
N HIS A 193 8.63 -14.73 -5.33
CA HIS A 193 7.37 -14.16 -5.78
C HIS A 193 6.14 -15.00 -5.44
N LEU A 194 6.22 -16.33 -5.53
CA LEU A 194 5.11 -17.20 -5.15
C LEU A 194 4.82 -17.14 -3.66
N HIS A 195 5.85 -17.08 -2.83
CA HIS A 195 5.73 -16.85 -1.39
C HIS A 195 5.14 -15.46 -1.10
N GLU A 196 5.63 -14.39 -1.75
CA GLU A 196 5.08 -13.03 -1.60
C GLU A 196 3.57 -13.00 -1.96
N ILE A 197 3.19 -13.59 -3.09
CA ILE A 197 1.78 -13.68 -3.50
C ILE A 197 0.98 -14.45 -2.45
N ALA A 198 1.49 -15.59 -1.97
CA ALA A 198 0.81 -16.39 -0.95
C ALA A 198 0.56 -15.59 0.33
N VAL A 199 1.60 -14.95 0.88
CA VAL A 199 1.53 -14.18 2.13
C VAL A 199 0.50 -13.05 2.02
N HIS A 200 0.50 -12.32 0.91
CA HIS A 200 -0.37 -11.15 0.76
C HIS A 200 -1.78 -11.48 0.27
N ALA A 201 -1.98 -12.55 -0.51
CA ALA A 201 -3.31 -12.98 -0.95
C ALA A 201 -4.19 -13.47 0.23
N HIS A 202 -3.57 -13.98 1.31
CA HIS A 202 -4.28 -14.39 2.53
C HIS A 202 -4.54 -13.25 3.52
N ARG A 203 -4.14 -12.01 3.20
CA ARG A 203 -4.29 -10.85 4.09
C ARG A 203 -5.37 -9.90 3.58
N VAL A 204 -5.96 -9.18 4.53
CA VAL A 204 -6.84 -8.04 4.27
C VAL A 204 -6.19 -6.76 4.77
N ASN A 205 -6.46 -5.66 4.09
CA ASN A 205 -6.05 -4.34 4.51
C ASN A 205 -6.97 -3.77 5.61
N ARG A 206 -6.63 -2.62 6.18
CA ARG A 206 -7.38 -1.99 7.28
C ARG A 206 -8.86 -1.70 6.96
N PHE A 207 -9.22 -1.63 5.68
CA PHE A 207 -10.58 -1.39 5.22
C PHE A 207 -11.33 -2.69 4.88
N GLY A 208 -10.77 -3.85 5.24
CA GLY A 208 -11.37 -5.17 5.00
C GLY A 208 -11.27 -5.69 3.57
N ASN A 209 -10.58 -4.98 2.66
CA ASN A 209 -10.38 -5.45 1.29
C ASN A 209 -9.16 -6.37 1.23
N PRO A 210 -9.09 -7.33 0.29
CA PRO A 210 -7.88 -8.14 0.08
C PRO A 210 -6.66 -7.26 -0.18
N GLU A 211 -5.52 -7.62 0.42
CA GLU A 211 -4.25 -6.93 0.17
C GLU A 211 -3.76 -7.21 -1.26
N VAL A 212 -3.85 -8.47 -1.70
CA VAL A 212 -3.66 -8.91 -3.09
C VAL A 212 -4.91 -9.64 -3.59
N ALA A 213 -5.32 -9.34 -4.82
CA ALA A 213 -6.42 -10.01 -5.52
C ALA A 213 -6.04 -10.33 -6.96
N PHE A 214 -6.72 -11.32 -7.55
CA PHE A 214 -6.46 -11.78 -8.92
C PHE A 214 -7.48 -11.15 -9.87
N PHE A 215 -6.99 -10.45 -10.89
CA PHE A 215 -7.83 -9.72 -11.82
C PHE A 215 -8.47 -10.64 -12.86
N GLY A 216 -9.78 -10.52 -13.06
CA GLY A 216 -10.51 -11.22 -14.13
C GLY A 216 -10.93 -12.66 -13.80
N VAL A 217 -10.63 -13.15 -12.60
CA VAL A 217 -11.05 -14.48 -12.14
C VAL A 217 -12.52 -14.45 -11.72
N GLN A 218 -13.31 -15.43 -12.15
CA GLN A 218 -14.68 -15.65 -11.70
C GLN A 218 -14.74 -16.80 -10.67
N ASN A 219 -15.73 -16.80 -9.77
CA ASN A 219 -16.17 -17.94 -8.96
C ASN A 219 -15.12 -18.74 -8.15
N ASN A 220 -14.21 -18.10 -7.41
CA ASN A 220 -13.21 -18.78 -6.55
C ASN A 220 -12.34 -19.84 -7.29
N ASP A 221 -12.35 -19.86 -8.62
CA ASP A 221 -11.59 -20.84 -9.41
C ASP A 221 -10.09 -20.64 -9.27
N PHE A 222 -9.65 -19.43 -8.95
CA PHE A 222 -8.25 -19.12 -8.66
C PHE A 222 -8.16 -18.13 -7.50
N GLY A 223 -7.39 -18.46 -6.47
CA GLY A 223 -7.38 -17.65 -5.26
C GLY A 223 -6.29 -17.98 -4.26
N PRO A 224 -6.35 -17.42 -3.04
CA PRO A 224 -5.34 -17.60 -2.00
C PRO A 224 -5.04 -19.07 -1.71
N ALA A 225 -6.07 -19.93 -1.69
CA ALA A 225 -5.94 -21.36 -1.43
C ALA A 225 -4.99 -22.08 -2.40
N ASP A 226 -4.90 -21.63 -3.65
CA ASP A 226 -3.97 -22.20 -4.64
C ASP A 226 -2.49 -21.94 -4.30
N PHE A 227 -2.23 -20.94 -3.45
CA PHE A 227 -0.90 -20.55 -3.01
C PHE A 227 -0.55 -21.03 -1.60
N ALA A 228 -1.45 -21.75 -0.92
CA ALA A 228 -1.22 -22.26 0.43
C ALA A 228 0.11 -23.04 0.59
N PRO A 229 0.55 -23.89 -0.37
CA PRO A 229 1.83 -24.61 -0.25
C PRO A 229 3.06 -23.71 -0.13
N PHE A 230 2.98 -22.43 -0.54
CA PHE A 230 4.09 -21.48 -0.45
C PHE A 230 4.11 -20.70 0.87
N LEU A 231 3.17 -20.96 1.79
CA LEU A 231 3.21 -20.38 3.14
C LEU A 231 4.11 -21.18 4.09
N GLU A 232 4.42 -22.43 3.75
CA GLU A 232 5.23 -23.33 4.56
C GLU A 232 6.71 -23.18 4.20
N GLU A 233 7.56 -23.07 5.22
CA GLU A 233 9.01 -23.13 5.03
C GLU A 233 9.42 -24.55 4.65
N ARG A 234 9.69 -24.75 3.35
CA ARG A 234 10.19 -26.01 2.81
C ARG A 234 11.21 -25.78 1.73
N SER A 235 12.08 -26.77 1.52
CA SER A 235 12.98 -26.78 0.37
C SER A 235 12.22 -27.17 -0.89
N TRP A 236 12.40 -26.39 -1.97
CA TRP A 236 11.73 -26.62 -3.24
C TRP A 236 12.71 -27.19 -4.26
N ASN A 237 12.38 -28.36 -4.84
CA ASN A 237 13.06 -28.83 -6.03
C ASN A 237 12.72 -27.86 -7.20
N PRO A 238 13.71 -27.36 -7.97
CA PRO A 238 13.47 -26.46 -9.10
C PRO A 238 12.44 -27.00 -10.12
N ASP A 239 12.48 -28.28 -10.46
CA ASP A 239 11.56 -28.89 -11.43
C ASP A 239 10.14 -28.99 -10.87
N GLU A 240 10.01 -29.33 -9.58
CA GLU A 240 8.71 -29.33 -8.88
C GLU A 240 8.10 -27.93 -8.85
N LEU A 241 8.90 -26.92 -8.48
CA LEU A 241 8.49 -25.52 -8.44
C LEU A 241 7.96 -25.05 -9.79
N ARG A 242 8.66 -25.40 -10.88
CA ARG A 242 8.22 -25.09 -12.25
C ARG A 242 6.92 -25.78 -12.60
N ASN A 243 6.78 -27.06 -12.29
CA ASN A 243 5.57 -27.81 -12.58
C ASN A 243 4.35 -27.25 -11.83
N ILE A 244 4.49 -26.89 -10.56
CA ILE A 244 3.41 -26.24 -9.80
C ILE A 244 3.10 -24.87 -10.40
N TYR A 245 4.11 -24.08 -10.72
CA TYR A 245 3.91 -22.78 -11.36
C TYR A 245 3.15 -22.89 -12.69
N GLN A 246 3.48 -23.87 -13.56
CA GLN A 246 2.75 -24.08 -14.82
C GLN A 246 1.28 -24.46 -14.58
N ARG A 247 1.00 -25.26 -13.55
CA ARG A 247 -0.38 -25.60 -13.16
C ARG A 247 -1.14 -24.36 -12.71
N LEU A 248 -0.53 -23.52 -11.86
CA LEU A 248 -1.13 -22.25 -11.44
C LEU A 248 -1.37 -21.32 -12.63
N LYS A 249 -0.38 -21.20 -13.53
CA LYS A 249 -0.47 -20.38 -14.74
C LYS A 249 -1.55 -20.88 -15.70
N SER A 250 -1.82 -22.19 -15.75
CA SER A 250 -2.90 -22.74 -16.58
C SER A 250 -4.28 -22.56 -15.93
N LYS A 251 -4.33 -22.37 -14.60
CA LYS A 251 -5.57 -22.19 -13.83
C LYS A 251 -6.00 -20.72 -13.75
N PHE A 252 -5.05 -19.79 -13.71
CA PHE A 252 -5.29 -18.35 -13.75
C PHE A 252 -5.73 -17.90 -15.15
#